data_AF-A0A953LSH4-F1
#
_entry.id   AF-A0A953LSH4-F1
#
_cell.length_a   1.000
_cell.length_b   1.000
_cell.length_c   1.000
_cell.angle_alpha   90.00
_cell.angle_beta   90.00
_cell.angle_gamma   90.00
#
_symmetry.space_group_name_H-M   'P 1'
#
loop_
_entity.id
_entity.type
_entity.pdbx_description
1 polymer ?
#
loop_
_entity_poly.entity_id
_entity_poly.type
_entity_poly.pdbx_seq_one_letter_code
_entity_poly.pdbx_strand_id
1 'polypeptide(L)'
;RTFGFMKDVSALWSAGKALGAGFENTVVMSESRVLNAEGLRFPDEFVRHKALDAVGDLALSGAPLLGLYRSMRGGHKLNHAVLTALMSDPSAWTMVEAEPARRIRGHADVATGLVAPAYGPDVS
;
A
#
# COMPACT_ATOMS: atom_id res chain seq x y z
N ARG A 1 1.18 -2.08 -9.68
CA ARG A 1 2.58 -1.74 -10.04
C ARG A 1 2.74 -0.23 -9.99
N THR A 2 3.96 0.28 -9.93
CA THR A 2 4.18 1.71 -10.17
C THR A 2 3.91 2.06 -11.63
N PHE A 3 3.78 3.35 -11.96
CA PHE A 3 3.37 3.79 -13.28
C PHE A 3 4.02 5.10 -13.70
N GLY A 4 4.18 5.30 -15.01
CA GLY A 4 4.77 6.49 -15.59
C GLY A 4 4.43 6.67 -17.06
N PHE A 5 4.69 7.87 -17.60
CA PHE A 5 4.48 8.17 -19.01
C PHE A 5 5.74 7.92 -19.82
N MET A 6 5.57 7.35 -21.03
CA MET A 6 6.68 7.08 -21.96
C MET A 6 7.46 8.34 -22.33
N LYS A 7 6.78 9.48 -22.47
CA LYS A 7 7.41 10.77 -22.79
C LYS A 7 8.37 11.27 -21.71
N ASP A 8 8.18 10.86 -20.46
CA ASP A 8 9.00 11.30 -19.32
C ASP A 8 10.25 10.42 -19.12
N VAL A 9 10.30 9.24 -19.75
CA VAL A 9 11.38 8.25 -19.55
C VAL A 9 12.75 8.82 -19.90
N SER A 10 12.88 9.47 -21.07
CA SER A 10 14.16 10.05 -21.48
C SER A 10 14.66 11.11 -20.50
N ALA A 11 13.78 11.99 -20.04
CA ALA A 11 14.12 13.02 -19.06
C ALA A 11 14.51 12.41 -17.70
N LEU A 12 13.79 11.39 -17.24
CA LEU A 12 14.09 10.68 -15.99
C LEU A 12 15.45 9.98 -16.06
N TRP A 13 15.75 9.29 -17.15
CA TRP A 13 17.03 8.59 -17.33
C TRP A 13 18.21 9.55 -17.43
N SER A 14 18.08 10.66 -18.17
CA SER A 14 19.11 11.70 -18.21
C SER A 14 19.36 12.33 -16.83
N ALA A 15 18.37 12.34 -15.95
CA ALA A 15 18.49 12.77 -14.55
C ALA A 15 18.94 11.66 -13.58
N GLY A 16 19.29 10.47 -14.08
CA GLY A 16 19.71 9.32 -13.25
C GLY A 16 18.57 8.67 -12.45
N LYS A 17 17.32 8.91 -12.81
CA LYS A 17 16.12 8.38 -12.14
C LYS A 17 15.49 7.26 -12.96
N ALA A 18 14.76 6.36 -12.29
CA ALA A 18 13.98 5.28 -12.92
C ALA A 18 14.80 4.37 -13.87
N LEU A 19 16.10 4.20 -13.62
CA LEU A 19 17.00 3.41 -14.48
C LEU A 19 16.65 1.91 -14.52
N GLY A 20 15.98 1.40 -13.49
CA GLY A 20 15.47 0.03 -13.44
C GLY A 20 14.02 -0.14 -13.91
N ALA A 21 13.39 0.92 -14.42
CA ALA A 21 12.01 0.84 -14.88
C ALA A 21 11.92 0.08 -16.20
N GLY A 22 11.02 -0.90 -16.26
CA GLY A 22 10.73 -1.68 -17.46
C GLY A 22 9.29 -2.18 -17.45
N PHE A 23 8.83 -2.75 -18.56
CA PHE A 23 7.45 -3.22 -18.70
C PHE A 23 7.04 -4.29 -17.67
N GLU A 24 7.99 -5.10 -17.20
CA GLU A 24 7.76 -6.13 -16.19
C GLU A 24 7.38 -5.58 -14.80
N ASN A 25 7.86 -4.38 -14.46
CA ASN A 25 7.71 -3.80 -13.12
C ASN A 25 6.92 -2.48 -13.08
N THR A 26 6.73 -1.84 -14.22
CA THR A 26 6.11 -0.51 -14.35
C THR A 26 4.99 -0.55 -15.39
N VAL A 27 3.85 0.06 -15.05
CA VAL A 27 2.80 0.36 -16.03
C VAL A 27 3.22 1.60 -16.82
N VAL A 28 3.47 1.44 -18.11
CA VAL A 28 3.90 2.51 -18.99
C VAL A 28 2.71 3.01 -19.81
N MET A 29 2.50 4.31 -19.82
CA MET A 29 1.40 4.96 -20.52
C MET A 29 1.89 5.87 -21.65
N SER A 30 1.16 5.90 -22.77
CA SER A 30 1.20 7.00 -23.72
C SER A 30 0.13 8.04 -23.37
N GLU A 31 -0.09 9.04 -24.24
CA GLU A 31 -1.13 10.04 -24.05
C GLU A 31 -2.56 9.47 -24.11
N SER A 32 -2.74 8.31 -24.75
CA SER A 32 -4.06 7.75 -25.04
C SER A 32 -4.27 6.30 -24.59
N ARG A 33 -3.22 5.57 -24.20
CA ARG A 33 -3.35 4.16 -23.80
C ARG A 33 -2.24 3.67 -22.87
N VAL A 34 -2.50 2.53 -22.24
CA VAL A 34 -1.48 1.71 -21.58
C VAL A 34 -0.67 0.95 -22.65
N LEU A 35 0.64 0.85 -22.48
CA LEU A 35 1.56 0.23 -23.44
C LEU A 35 1.97 -1.20 -23.07
N ASN A 36 1.71 -1.63 -21.84
CA ASN A 36 1.91 -3.01 -21.39
C ASN A 36 1.03 -3.98 -22.20
N ALA A 37 1.62 -5.04 -22.75
CA ALA A 37 0.92 -6.01 -23.62
C ALA A 37 -0.15 -6.80 -22.86
N GLU A 38 0.14 -7.13 -21.60
CA GLU A 38 -0.75 -7.78 -20.64
C GLU A 38 -1.80 -6.82 -20.04
N GLY A 39 -1.68 -5.51 -20.31
CA GLY A 39 -2.56 -4.49 -19.77
C GLY A 39 -2.40 -4.27 -18.27
N LEU A 40 -3.51 -3.96 -17.60
CA LEU A 40 -3.57 -3.73 -16.16
C LEU A 40 -3.93 -5.03 -15.42
N ARG A 41 -3.38 -5.21 -14.22
CA ARG A 41 -3.77 -6.30 -13.31
C ARG A 41 -5.14 -6.06 -12.70
N PHE A 42 -5.50 -4.78 -12.53
CA PHE A 42 -6.78 -4.33 -12.00
C PHE A 42 -7.27 -3.12 -12.80
N PRO A 43 -8.58 -2.96 -13.06
CA PRO A 43 -9.11 -1.78 -13.74
C PRO A 43 -8.75 -0.45 -13.06
N ASP A 44 -8.55 -0.48 -11.74
CA ASP A 44 -8.24 0.63 -10.85
C ASP A 44 -6.78 0.57 -10.33
N GLU A 45 -5.87 -0.09 -11.06
CA GLU A 45 -4.47 -0.34 -10.62
C GLU A 45 -3.73 0.95 -10.21
N PHE A 46 -3.98 2.08 -10.88
CA PHE A 46 -3.35 3.36 -10.57
C PHE A 46 -3.71 3.89 -9.16
N VAL A 47 -4.99 3.88 -8.80
CA VAL A 47 -5.44 4.34 -7.49
C VAL A 47 -5.06 3.35 -6.39
N ARG A 48 -5.08 2.04 -6.69
CA ARG A 48 -4.56 1.02 -5.76
C ARG A 48 -3.09 1.23 -5.46
N HIS A 49 -2.27 1.57 -6.46
CA HIS A 49 -0.87 1.89 -6.23
C HIS A 49 -0.71 3.14 -5.36
N LYS A 50 -1.52 4.19 -5.56
CA LYS A 50 -1.50 5.38 -4.68
C LYS A 50 -1.94 5.08 -3.25
N ALA A 51 -2.89 4.15 -3.07
CA ALA A 51 -3.24 3.66 -1.74
C ALA A 51 -2.08 2.87 -1.12
N LEU A 52 -1.39 2.03 -1.90
CA LEU A 52 -0.20 1.30 -1.46
C LEU A 52 0.96 2.24 -1.07
N ASP A 53 1.20 3.29 -1.86
CA ASP A 53 2.18 4.35 -1.55
C ASP A 53 1.85 4.99 -0.20
N ALA A 54 0.57 5.33 0.03
CA ALA A 54 0.13 5.91 1.29
C ALA A 54 0.31 4.96 2.48
N VAL A 55 0.02 3.67 2.32
CA VAL A 55 0.29 2.67 3.37
C VAL A 55 1.78 2.62 3.70
N GLY A 56 2.65 2.64 2.68
CA GLY A 56 4.10 2.66 2.87
C GLY A 56 4.59 3.92 3.58
N ASP A 57 4.12 5.10 3.15
CA ASP A 57 4.50 6.38 3.74
C ASP A 57 4.03 6.50 5.20
N LEU A 58 2.81 6.04 5.51
CA LEU A 58 2.26 6.08 6.86
C LEU A 58 2.90 5.08 7.80
N ALA A 59 3.43 3.96 7.28
CA ALA A 59 4.17 2.97 8.08
C ALA A 59 5.46 3.54 8.68
N LEU A 60 5.95 4.68 8.18
CA LEU A 60 7.07 5.43 8.76
C LEU A 60 6.74 6.06 10.13
N SER A 61 5.50 5.95 10.62
CA SER A 61 5.10 6.31 11.99
C SER A 61 5.85 5.52 13.08
N GLY A 62 6.42 4.36 12.72
CA GLY A 62 7.12 3.46 13.65
C GLY A 62 6.22 2.42 14.32
N ALA A 63 4.89 2.53 14.18
CA ALA A 63 3.92 1.55 14.67
C ALA A 63 2.66 1.53 13.78
N PRO A 64 1.94 0.40 13.68
CA PRO A 64 0.69 0.35 12.92
C PRO A 64 -0.32 1.39 13.40
N LEU A 65 -0.87 2.17 12.46
CA LEU A 65 -1.87 3.19 12.78
C LEU A 65 -3.26 2.57 12.83
N LEU A 66 -3.93 2.71 13.98
CA LEU A 66 -5.35 2.44 14.12
C LEU A 66 -6.12 3.74 13.90
N GLY A 67 -6.60 3.95 12.67
CA GLY A 67 -7.31 5.16 12.31
C GLY A 67 -7.85 5.16 10.89
N LEU A 68 -8.48 6.27 10.51
CA LEU A 68 -9.00 6.48 9.16
C LEU A 68 -8.12 7.46 8.40
N TYR A 69 -7.50 7.00 7.32
CA TYR A 69 -6.76 7.85 6.40
C TYR A 69 -7.61 8.20 5.17
N ARG A 70 -7.68 9.48 4.81
CA ARG A 70 -8.31 9.97 3.58
C ARG A 70 -7.37 10.93 2.87
N SER A 71 -7.26 10.78 1.56
CA SER A 71 -6.39 11.62 0.74
C SER A 71 -7.04 11.90 -0.60
N MET A 72 -6.94 13.15 -1.08
CA MET A 72 -7.38 13.55 -2.42
C MET A 72 -6.18 14.06 -3.19
N ARG A 73 -5.83 13.36 -4.29
CA ARG A 73 -4.64 13.66 -5.11
C ARG A 73 -3.35 13.72 -4.28
N GLY A 74 -3.26 12.90 -3.23
CA GLY A 74 -2.08 12.82 -2.38
C GLY A 74 -0.90 12.15 -3.08
N GLY A 75 0.28 12.51 -2.62
CA GLY A 75 1.54 11.84 -2.93
C GLY A 75 2.47 11.91 -1.73
N HIS A 76 3.68 11.36 -1.87
CA HIS A 76 4.61 11.18 -0.76
C HIS A 76 4.83 12.43 0.10
N LYS A 77 4.97 13.61 -0.53
CA LYS A 77 5.13 14.88 0.21
C LYS A 77 3.94 15.21 1.12
N LEU A 78 2.71 14.99 0.65
CA LEU A 78 1.50 15.27 1.45
C LEU A 78 1.33 14.21 2.54
N ASN A 79 1.55 12.93 2.21
CA ASN A 79 1.47 11.84 3.19
C ASN A 79 2.46 12.07 4.35
N HIS A 80 3.71 12.46 4.01
CA HIS A 80 4.73 12.83 5.00
C HIS A 80 4.32 14.04 5.85
N ALA A 81 3.75 15.08 5.24
CA ALA A 81 3.30 16.27 5.97
C ALA A 81 2.18 15.94 6.97
N VAL A 82 1.22 15.10 6.58
CA VAL A 82 0.16 14.62 7.49
C VAL A 82 0.77 13.82 8.64
N LEU A 83 1.68 12.89 8.34
CA LEU A 83 2.32 12.08 9.38
C LEU A 83 3.14 12.95 10.34
N THR A 84 3.91 13.90 9.82
CA THR A 84 4.69 14.84 10.62
C THR A 84 3.79 15.65 11.55
N ALA A 85 2.66 16.16 11.04
CA ALA A 85 1.69 16.89 11.84
C ALA A 85 1.10 16.01 12.97
N LEU A 86 0.66 14.78 12.65
CA LEU A 86 0.14 13.84 13.63
C LEU A 86 1.17 13.53 14.73
N MET A 87 2.42 13.24 14.36
CA MET A 87 3.46 12.88 15.33
C MET A 87 3.94 14.07 16.15
N SER A 88 3.80 15.30 15.63
CA SER A 88 4.18 16.52 16.35
C SER A 88 3.22 16.92 17.47
N ASP A 89 2.00 16.37 17.48
CA ASP A 89 0.98 16.61 18.49
C ASP A 89 0.68 15.33 19.29
N PRO A 90 1.31 15.13 20.46
CA PRO A 90 1.05 13.98 21.32
C PRO A 90 -0.39 13.88 21.85
N SER A 91 -1.20 14.94 21.74
CA SER A 91 -2.61 14.89 22.14
C SER A 91 -3.51 14.27 21.06
N ALA A 92 -3.02 14.18 19.82
CA ALA A 92 -3.76 13.66 18.68
C ALA A 92 -3.71 12.12 18.56
N TRP A 93 -2.90 11.43 19.37
CA TRP A 93 -2.74 9.99 19.33
C TRP A 93 -2.33 9.42 20.69
N THR A 94 -2.46 8.11 20.85
CA THR A 94 -1.92 7.38 22.01
C THR A 94 -1.44 6.01 21.56
N MET A 95 -0.42 5.48 22.25
CA MET A 95 -0.07 4.07 22.10
C MET A 95 -1.13 3.21 22.78
N VAL A 96 -1.50 2.12 22.13
CA VAL A 96 -2.34 1.06 22.68
C VAL A 96 -1.66 -0.28 22.43
N GLU A 97 -1.89 -1.24 23.32
CA GLU A 97 -1.49 -2.62 23.09
C GLU A 97 -2.38 -3.23 22.01
N ALA A 98 -1.77 -3.96 21.08
CA ALA A 98 -2.52 -4.65 20.06
C ALA A 98 -3.22 -5.85 20.70
N GLU A 99 -4.54 -5.96 20.51
CA GLU A 99 -5.26 -7.20 20.77
C GLU A 99 -4.59 -8.35 19.98
N PRO A 100 -4.45 -9.56 20.56
CA PRO A 100 -3.89 -10.69 19.85
C PRO A 100 -4.65 -10.87 18.53
N ALA A 101 -3.90 -10.82 17.43
CA ALA A 101 -4.47 -10.76 16.10
C ALA A 101 -5.53 -11.86 15.91
N ARG A 102 -6.80 -11.47 15.85
CA ARG A 102 -7.86 -12.38 15.42
C ARG A 102 -7.52 -12.71 13.97
N ARG A 103 -7.02 -13.92 13.72
CA ARG A 103 -6.68 -14.43 12.39
C ARG A 103 -7.82 -14.04 11.45
N ILE A 104 -7.58 -13.09 10.55
CA ILE A 104 -8.51 -12.80 9.47
C ILE A 104 -8.48 -14.06 8.63
N ARG A 105 -9.57 -14.85 8.68
CA ARG A 105 -9.74 -15.98 7.76
C ARG A 105 -9.64 -15.40 6.37
N GLY A 106 -8.56 -15.71 5.66
CA GLY A 106 -8.42 -15.30 4.27
C GLY A 106 -9.53 -15.95 3.45
N HIS A 107 -9.86 -15.40 2.28
CA HIS A 107 -10.82 -16.03 1.36
C HIS A 107 -10.46 -17.49 1.00
N ALA A 108 -9.22 -17.93 1.23
CA ALA A 108 -8.78 -19.31 1.10
C ALA A 108 -9.34 -20.27 2.18
N ASP A 109 -9.69 -19.78 3.38
CA ASP A 109 -10.16 -20.60 4.50
C ASP A 109 -11.69 -20.84 4.49
N VAL A 110 -12.41 -20.26 3.53
CA VAL A 110 -13.87 -20.43 3.40
C VAL A 110 -14.23 -21.73 2.65
N ALA A 111 -13.28 -22.33 1.93
CA ALA A 111 -13.54 -23.47 1.04
C ALA A 111 -13.56 -24.83 1.75
N THR A 112 -13.00 -24.97 2.96
CA THR A 112 -12.95 -26.24 3.68
C THR A 112 -13.63 -26.11 5.04
N GLY A 113 -14.96 -26.14 5.00
CA GLY A 113 -15.80 -26.34 6.18
C GLY A 113 -15.54 -27.69 6.83
N LEU A 114 -14.53 -27.75 7.70
CA LEU A 114 -14.36 -28.79 8.71
C LEU A 114 -14.02 -28.08 10.02
N VAL A 115 -14.97 -28.13 10.96
CA VAL A 115 -14.75 -27.74 12.34
C VAL A 115 -13.79 -28.77 12.94
N ALA A 116 -12.50 -28.44 13.04
CA ALA A 116 -11.60 -29.19 13.90
C ALA A 116 -11.88 -28.77 15.35
N PRO A 117 -12.33 -29.68 16.24
CA PRO A 117 -12.50 -29.35 17.65
C PRO A 117 -11.10 -29.17 18.25
N ALA A 118 -10.80 -27.97 18.76
CA ALA A 118 -9.58 -27.73 19.52
C ALA A 118 -9.75 -28.30 20.93
N TYR A 119 -9.50 -29.60 21.08
CA TYR A 119 -9.39 -30.26 22.37
C TYR A 119 -7.98 -30.05 22.96
N GLY A 120 -7.91 -29.17 23.96
CA GLY A 120 -7.13 -29.28 25.21
C GLY A 120 -5.61 -29.02 25.23
N PRO A 121 -5.00 -28.91 26.44
CA PRO A 121 -5.62 -28.76 27.77
C PRO A 121 -5.27 -27.44 28.48
N ASP A 122 -6.17 -27.02 29.37
CA ASP A 122 -5.89 -26.05 30.42
C ASP A 122 -4.84 -26.58 31.41
N VAL A 123 -4.11 -25.62 31.97
CA VAL A 123 -3.06 -25.67 33.00
C VAL A 123 -3.13 -26.79 34.06
N SER A 124 -1.94 -27.27 34.42
CA SER A 124 -1.45 -27.32 35.81
C SER A 124 0.05 -27.04 35.82
#